data_AF-A0AAD9LGU4-F1
#
_entry.id   AF-A0AAD9LGU4-F1
#
_cell.length_a   1.000
_cell.length_b   1.000
_cell.length_c   1.000
_cell.angle_alpha   90.00
_cell.angle_beta   90.00
_cell.angle_gamma   90.00
#
_symmetry.space_group_name_H-M   'P 1'
#
loop_
_entity.id
_entity.type
_entity.pdbx_description
1 polymer ?
#
loop_
_entity_poly.entity_id
_entity_poly.type
_entity_poly.pdbx_seq_one_letter_code
_entity_poly.pdbx_strand_id
1 'polypeptide(L)'
;MVEVYRNRQRSTELESQLTLRWDLDLPNNIALCKDILRTLELSVSKLEESNAFMRESIEITEDADLAEYIEENELVLRRKHYQIKQVKSHIDLLQSTEKS
;
A
#
# COMPACT_ATOMS: atom_id res chain seq x y z
N MET A 1 -13.13 -0.54 28.09
CA MET A 1 -12.81 0.84 27.64
C MET A 1 -11.61 0.70 26.71
N VAL A 2 -11.83 0.71 25.40
CA VAL A 2 -10.74 0.55 24.43
C VAL A 2 -10.22 1.94 24.12
N GLU A 3 -9.04 2.27 24.64
CA GLU A 3 -8.40 3.55 24.38
C GLU A 3 -7.90 3.59 22.94
N VAL A 4 -8.65 4.25 22.07
CA VAL A 4 -8.19 4.63 20.74
C VAL A 4 -7.24 5.82 20.90
N TYR A 5 -5.96 5.54 21.11
CA TYR A 5 -4.91 6.56 21.11
C TYR A 5 -4.69 7.10 19.69
N ARG A 6 -5.48 8.12 19.30
CA ARG A 6 -5.14 9.02 18.19
C ARG A 6 -3.92 9.84 18.57
N ASN A 7 -2.72 9.31 18.33
CA ASN A 7 -1.47 10.05 18.53
C ASN A 7 -0.73 10.20 17.18
N ARG A 8 -0.87 11.39 16.57
CA ARG A 8 -0.27 11.78 15.26
C ARG A 8 1.28 11.87 15.27
N GLN A 9 1.95 11.52 16.37
CA GLN A 9 3.41 11.60 16.53
C GLN A 9 4.14 10.23 16.56
N ARG A 10 3.42 9.12 16.34
CA ARG A 10 3.98 7.77 16.46
C ARG A 10 4.07 7.04 15.11
N SER A 11 4.46 7.75 14.04
CA SER A 11 4.35 7.21 12.68
C SER A 11 5.36 6.09 12.43
N THR A 12 6.65 6.32 12.63
CA THR A 12 7.68 5.44 12.03
C THR A 12 7.87 4.10 12.74
N GLU A 13 7.87 4.08 14.08
CA GLU A 13 8.03 2.85 14.88
C GLU A 13 6.78 1.96 14.76
N LEU A 14 5.59 2.55 14.84
CA LEU A 14 4.33 1.82 14.70
C LEU A 14 4.12 1.35 13.26
N GLU A 15 4.45 2.19 12.26
CA GLU A 15 4.49 1.77 10.86
C GLU A 15 5.48 0.61 10.70
N SER A 16 6.70 0.69 11.24
CA SER A 16 7.70 -0.39 11.15
C SER A 16 7.22 -1.70 11.79
N GLN A 17 6.52 -1.62 12.92
CA GLN A 17 5.93 -2.79 13.58
C GLN A 17 4.76 -3.38 12.77
N LEU A 18 3.95 -2.53 12.11
CA LEU A 18 2.85 -2.95 11.24
C LEU A 18 3.32 -3.45 9.85
N THR A 19 4.50 -3.02 9.38
CA THR A 19 5.06 -3.35 8.07
C THR A 19 6.01 -4.55 8.07
N LEU A 20 6.32 -5.15 9.23
CA LEU A 20 7.23 -6.30 9.41
C LEU A 20 6.98 -7.53 8.51
N ARG A 21 5.87 -7.58 7.76
CA ARG A 21 5.53 -8.65 6.79
C ARG A 21 5.07 -8.12 5.42
N TRP A 22 5.37 -6.86 5.09
CA TRP A 22 4.96 -6.25 3.83
C TRP A 22 5.94 -6.47 2.69
N ASP A 23 7.16 -6.91 3.01
CA ASP A 23 8.23 -7.14 2.07
C ASP A 23 7.86 -8.17 1.01
N LEU A 24 8.20 -7.87 -0.24
CA LEU A 24 8.11 -8.81 -1.35
C LEU A 24 9.41 -9.60 -1.50
N ASP A 25 9.29 -10.90 -1.75
CA ASP A 25 10.38 -11.69 -2.29
C ASP A 25 10.49 -11.42 -3.80
N LEU A 26 11.48 -10.61 -4.18
CA LEU A 26 11.60 -10.08 -5.54
C LEU A 26 12.58 -10.91 -6.38
N PRO A 27 12.20 -11.34 -7.61
CA PRO A 27 13.08 -12.10 -8.47
C PRO A 27 14.23 -11.24 -9.02
N ASN A 28 15.36 -11.86 -9.34
CA ASN A 28 16.47 -11.21 -10.06
C ASN A 28 16.24 -11.16 -11.57
N ASN A 29 15.04 -10.78 -12.00
CA ASN A 29 14.66 -10.68 -13.41
C ASN A 29 13.86 -9.39 -13.61
N ILE A 30 14.44 -8.44 -14.36
CA ILE A 30 13.86 -7.11 -14.56
C ILE A 30 12.48 -7.18 -15.22
N ALA A 31 12.26 -8.10 -16.17
CA ALA A 31 10.96 -8.25 -16.83
C ALA A 31 9.88 -8.69 -15.85
N LEU A 32 10.17 -9.69 -15.02
CA LEU A 32 9.25 -10.14 -13.96
C LEU A 32 8.99 -9.03 -12.93
N CYS A 33 10.01 -8.26 -12.54
CA CYS A 33 9.82 -7.12 -11.64
C CYS A 33 8.93 -6.04 -12.25
N LYS A 34 9.05 -5.76 -13.55
CA LYS A 34 8.17 -4.81 -14.25
C LYS A 34 6.72 -5.31 -14.30
N ASP A 35 6.50 -6.60 -14.49
CA ASP A 35 5.16 -7.20 -14.47
C ASP A 35 4.54 -7.14 -13.07
N ILE A 36 5.33 -7.43 -12.02
CA ILE A 36 4.92 -7.27 -10.62
C ILE A 36 4.54 -5.81 -10.36
N LEU A 37 5.38 -4.86 -10.80
CA LEU A 37 5.13 -3.42 -10.63
C LEU A 37 3.80 -3.02 -11.28
N ARG A 38 3.59 -3.39 -12.54
CA ARG A 38 2.35 -3.08 -13.28
C ARG A 38 1.12 -3.65 -12.59
N THR A 39 1.23 -4.87 -12.07
CA THR A 39 0.14 -5.53 -11.34
C THR A 39 -0.21 -4.80 -10.05
N LEU A 40 0.82 -4.37 -9.29
CA LEU A 40 0.63 -3.58 -8.07
C LEU A 40 0.02 -2.21 -8.38
N GLU A 41 0.52 -1.49 -9.38
CA GLU A 41 0.00 -0.18 -9.79
C GLU A 41 -1.47 -0.26 -10.25
N LEU A 42 -1.83 -1.28 -11.02
CA LEU A 42 -3.23 -1.52 -11.41
C LEU A 42 -4.12 -1.83 -10.19
N SER A 43 -3.61 -2.64 -9.26
CA SER A 43 -4.34 -2.98 -8.04
C SER A 43 -4.54 -1.77 -7.13
N VAL A 44 -3.57 -0.85 -7.06
CA VAL A 44 -3.69 0.41 -6.32
C VAL A 44 -4.77 1.28 -6.96
N SER A 45 -4.69 1.52 -8.26
CA SER A 45 -5.65 2.36 -9.00
C SER A 45 -7.10 1.90 -8.79
N LYS A 46 -7.38 0.59 -8.90
CA LYS A 46 -8.72 0.04 -8.66
C LYS A 46 -9.19 0.22 -7.21
N LEU A 47 -8.28 0.11 -6.25
CA LEU A 47 -8.61 0.24 -4.83
C LEU A 47 -8.84 1.71 -4.45
N GLU A 48 -8.10 2.65 -5.05
CA GLU A 48 -8.34 4.09 -4.93
C GLU A 48 -9.69 4.49 -5.52
N GLU A 49 -10.03 3.98 -6.72
CA GLU A 49 -11.35 4.19 -7.34
C GLU A 49 -12.48 3.66 -6.45
N SER A 50 -12.32 2.44 -5.91
CA SER A 50 -13.30 1.86 -4.98
C SER A 50 -13.46 2.70 -3.71
N ASN A 51 -12.37 3.18 -3.11
CA ASN A 51 -12.42 4.02 -1.92
C ASN A 51 -13.04 5.39 -2.20
N ALA A 52 -12.78 5.99 -3.37
CA ALA A 52 -13.41 7.23 -3.77
C ALA A 52 -14.93 7.08 -3.86
N PHE A 53 -15.41 6.00 -4.49
CA PHE A 53 -16.83 5.69 -4.57
C PHE A 53 -17.48 5.44 -3.19
N MET A 54 -16.79 4.72 -2.31
CA MET A 54 -17.27 4.48 -0.94
C MET A 54 -17.35 5.78 -0.13
N ARG A 55 -16.36 6.68 -0.26
CA ARG A 55 -16.40 7.99 0.41
C ARG A 55 -17.58 8.85 -0.05
N GLU A 56 -17.83 8.91 -1.35
CA GLU A 56 -19.00 9.61 -1.91
C GLU A 56 -20.31 9.01 -1.39
N SER A 57 -20.36 7.69 -1.18
CA SER A 57 -21.54 7.01 -0.64
C SER A 57 -21.76 7.29 0.86
N ILE A 58 -20.69 7.39 1.66
CA ILE A 58 -20.79 7.75 3.10
C ILE A 58 -21.42 9.12 3.30
N GLU A 59 -21.06 10.10 2.46
CA GLU A 59 -21.63 11.46 2.54
C GLU A 59 -23.18 11.46 2.41
N ILE A 60 -23.75 10.39 1.85
CA ILE A 60 -25.18 10.23 1.62
C ILE A 60 -25.86 9.41 2.73
N THR A 61 -25.16 8.46 3.38
CA THR A 61 -25.79 7.41 4.21
C THR A 61 -25.37 7.34 5.68
N GLU A 62 -24.37 8.12 6.13
CA GLU A 62 -23.84 8.06 7.52
C GLU A 62 -23.56 6.62 8.01
N ASP A 63 -23.16 5.73 7.10
CA ASP A 63 -22.92 4.31 7.39
C ASP A 63 -21.56 4.12 8.08
N ALA A 64 -21.59 3.67 9.34
CA ALA A 64 -20.41 3.44 10.16
C ALA A 64 -19.56 2.24 9.68
N ASP A 65 -20.20 1.21 9.11
CA ASP A 65 -19.50 0.02 8.61
C ASP A 65 -18.71 0.37 7.34
N LEU A 66 -19.27 1.26 6.51
CA LEU A 66 -18.60 1.77 5.31
C LEU A 66 -17.34 2.58 5.66
N ALA A 67 -17.34 3.30 6.78
CA ALA A 67 -16.18 4.03 7.27
C ALA A 67 -15.03 3.08 7.69
N GLU A 68 -15.35 1.97 8.36
CA GLU A 68 -14.37 0.95 8.74
C GLU A 68 -13.73 0.30 7.50
N TYR A 69 -14.52 -0.04 6.48
CA TYR A 69 -14.00 -0.59 5.22
C TYR A 69 -13.05 0.36 4.48
N ILE A 70 -13.30 1.67 4.52
CA ILE A 70 -12.39 2.66 3.92
C ILE A 70 -11.06 2.69 4.67
N GLU A 71 -11.08 2.66 6.00
CA GLU A 71 -9.86 2.61 6.82
C GLU A 71 -9.04 1.34 6.54
N GLU A 72 -9.69 0.18 6.42
CA GLU A 72 -9.01 -1.07 6.05
C GLU A 72 -8.38 -0.98 4.64
N ASN A 73 -9.12 -0.45 3.66
CA ASN A 73 -8.61 -0.27 2.31
C ASN A 73 -7.44 0.73 2.26
N GLU A 74 -7.45 1.77 3.10
CA GLU A 74 -6.31 2.69 3.23
C GLU A 74 -5.05 1.99 3.75
N LEU A 75 -5.17 1.05 4.68
CA LEU A 75 -4.03 0.24 5.14
C LEU A 75 -3.48 -0.64 4.02
N VAL A 76 -4.37 -1.25 3.22
CA VAL A 76 -3.98 -2.04 2.04
C VAL A 76 -3.28 -1.17 1.00
N LEU A 77 -3.75 0.06 0.75
CA LEU A 77 -3.10 1.02 -0.14
C LEU A 77 -1.70 1.38 0.34
N ARG A 78 -1.53 1.69 1.63
CA ARG A 78 -0.21 1.98 2.22
C ARG A 78 0.76 0.81 2.01
N ARG A 79 0.30 -0.42 2.23
CA ARG A 79 1.09 -1.63 1.96
C ARG A 79 1.49 -1.74 0.50
N LYS A 80 0.56 -1.58 -0.43
CA LYS A 80 0.84 -1.69 -1.87
C LYS A 80 1.79 -0.60 -2.35
N HIS A 81 1.67 0.64 -1.87
CA HIS A 81 2.63 1.70 -2.17
C HIS A 81 4.02 1.41 -1.65
N TYR A 82 4.14 0.84 -0.46
CA TYR A 82 5.42 0.38 0.08
C TYR A 82 6.04 -0.70 -0.82
N GLN A 83 5.26 -1.70 -1.21
CA GLN A 83 5.69 -2.77 -2.13
C GLN A 83 6.11 -2.23 -3.51
N ILE A 84 5.39 -1.24 -4.06
CA ILE A 84 5.77 -0.56 -5.30
C ILE A 84 7.15 0.10 -5.16
N LYS A 85 7.42 0.77 -4.03
CA LYS A 85 8.74 1.38 -3.77
C LYS A 85 9.83 0.32 -3.75
N GLN A 86 9.60 -0.82 -3.09
CA GLN A 86 10.56 -1.92 -3.06
C GLN A 86 10.87 -2.44 -4.47
N VAL A 87 9.84 -2.69 -5.28
CA VAL A 87 10.01 -3.18 -6.65
C VAL A 87 10.79 -2.17 -7.51
N LYS A 88 10.48 -0.86 -7.40
CA LYS A 88 11.21 0.19 -8.11
C LYS A 88 12.69 0.22 -7.71
N SER A 89 12.98 0.23 -6.41
CA SER A 89 14.35 0.20 -5.91
C SER A 89 15.11 -1.05 -6.35
N HIS A 90 14.46 -2.22 -6.37
CA HIS A 90 15.09 -3.46 -6.84
C HIS A 90 15.37 -3.45 -8.34
N ILE A 91 14.46 -2.91 -9.16
CA ILE A 91 14.70 -2.71 -10.60
C ILE A 91 15.91 -1.79 -10.82
N ASP A 92 16.00 -0.68 -10.08
CA ASP A 92 17.12 0.26 -10.19
C ASP A 92 18.47 -0.41 -9.84
N LEU A 93 18.49 -1.27 -8.81
CA LEU A 93 19.66 -2.07 -8.43
C LEU A 93 20.06 -3.10 -9.49
N LEU A 94 19.09 -3.81 -10.07
CA LEU A 94 19.37 -4.76 -11.14
C LEU A 94 19.95 -4.05 -12.38
N GLN A 95 19.39 -2.88 -12.73
CA GLN A 95 19.86 -2.09 -13.87
C GLN A 95 21.25 -1.48 -13.68
N SER A 96 21.63 -1.10 -12.45
CA SER A 96 22.98 -0.61 -12.18
C SER A 96 24.01 -1.74 -12.20
N THR A 97 23.60 -2.95 -11.82
CA THR A 97 24.45 -4.15 -11.83
C THR A 97 24.71 -4.66 -13.24
N GLU A 98 23.73 -4.60 -14.16
CA GLU A 98 23.91 -4.99 -15.57
C GLU A 98 24.83 -4.03 -16.36
N LYS A 99 25.05 -2.82 -15.85
CA LYS A 99 25.87 -1.78 -16.51
C LYS A 99 27.32 -1.71 -16.01
N SER A 100 27.65 -2.43 -14.93
CA SER A 100 28.99 -2.47 -14.34
C SER A 100 29.76 -3.69 -14.83
#